data_AF-A0A3B8MRB9-F1
#
_entry.id   AF-A0A3B8MRB9-F1
#
_cell.length_a   1.000
_cell.length_b   1.000
_cell.length_c   1.000
_cell.angle_alpha   90.00
_cell.angle_beta   90.00
_cell.angle_gamma   90.00
#
_symmetry.space_group_name_H-M   'P 1'
#
loop_
_entity.id
_entity.type
_entity.pdbx_description
1 polymer ?
#
loop_
_entity_poly.entity_id
_entity_poly.type
_entity_poly.pdbx_seq_one_letter_code
_entity_poly.pdbx_strand_id
1 'polypeptide(L)'
;MNATDREIPAELVARLQDTKNASRDLARSSAATRDAALAAIATAVAAQADVVTKANERDLERGAAEGMAESLRDRLRLTPERVQGLVD
;
A
#
# COMPACT_ATOMS: atom_id res chain seq x y z
N MET A 1 11.45 21.57 24.66
CA MET A 1 10.27 21.34 23.79
C MET A 1 9.61 20.06 24.25
N ASN A 2 8.41 20.15 24.84
CA ASN A 2 7.68 19.01 25.36
C ASN A 2 7.10 18.19 24.18
N ALA A 3 7.15 16.86 24.27
CA ALA A 3 6.65 15.93 23.26
C ALA A 3 5.12 15.96 23.11
N THR A 4 4.41 16.78 23.89
CA THR A 4 2.94 16.83 23.95
C THR A 4 2.29 17.86 23.00
N ASP A 5 3.05 18.70 22.29
CA ASP A 5 2.51 19.76 21.43
C ASP A 5 2.48 19.44 19.92
N ARG A 6 2.68 18.18 19.52
CA ARG A 6 2.46 17.82 18.11
C ARG A 6 0.97 17.68 17.86
N GLU A 7 0.35 18.78 17.43
CA GLU A 7 -0.99 18.77 16.86
C GLU A 7 -1.06 17.68 15.79
N ILE A 8 -1.95 16.70 15.99
CA ILE A 8 -2.13 15.62 15.04
C ILE A 8 -2.83 16.21 13.82
N PRO A 9 -2.27 16.05 12.59
CA PRO A 9 -2.90 16.62 11.40
C PRO A 9 -4.35 16.18 11.28
N ALA A 10 -5.26 17.12 11.00
CA ALA A 10 -6.69 16.83 10.90
C ALA A 10 -7.00 15.72 9.87
N GLU A 11 -6.25 15.67 8.77
CA GLU A 11 -6.35 14.60 7.77
C GLU A 11 -6.02 13.22 8.34
N LEU A 12 -5.01 13.14 9.22
CA LEU A 12 -4.65 11.89 9.88
C LEU A 12 -5.76 11.45 10.85
N VAL A 13 -6.33 12.38 11.60
CA VAL A 13 -7.48 12.09 12.48
C VAL A 13 -8.67 11.55 11.67
N ALA A 14 -9.00 12.19 10.54
CA ALA A 14 -10.07 11.73 9.66
C ALA A 14 -9.80 10.31 9.12
N ARG A 15 -8.59 10.06 8.60
CA ARG A 15 -8.21 8.73 8.09
C ARG A 15 -8.29 7.64 9.16
N LEU A 16 -7.93 7.95 10.40
CA LEU A 16 -8.04 7.03 11.54
C LEU A 16 -9.49 6.73 11.91
N GLN A 17 -10.37 7.74 11.88
CA GLN A 17 -11.81 7.57 12.11
C GLN A 17 -12.45 6.69 11.03
N ASP A 18 -12.14 6.95 9.75
CA ASP A 18 -12.62 6.16 8.63
C ASP A 18 -12.15 4.71 8.71
N THR A 19 -10.87 4.50 9.01
CA THR A 19 -10.29 3.15 9.20
C THR A 19 -10.99 2.40 10.33
N LYS A 20 -11.27 3.07 11.46
CA LYS A 20 -11.99 2.47 12.58
C LYS A 20 -13.40 2.05 12.19
N ASN A 21 -14.11 2.87 11.43
CA ASN A 21 -15.44 2.52 10.93
C ASN A 21 -15.39 1.34 9.96
N ALA A 22 -14.51 1.39 8.96
CA ALA A 22 -14.34 0.32 7.97
C ALA A 22 -13.96 -1.02 8.61
N SER A 23 -13.14 -1.02 9.67
CA SER A 23 -12.77 -2.26 10.38
C SER A 23 -13.97 -3.02 10.94
N ARG A 24 -15.01 -2.31 11.39
CA ARG A 24 -16.25 -2.91 11.92
C ARG A 24 -17.08 -3.52 10.81
N ASP A 25 -17.07 -2.92 9.64
CA ASP A 25 -17.77 -3.45 8.46
C ASP A 25 -17.06 -4.69 7.93
N LEU A 26 -15.73 -4.64 7.85
CA LEU A 26 -14.91 -5.78 7.48
C LEU A 26 -15.09 -6.96 8.45
N ALA A 27 -15.11 -6.71 9.77
CA ALA A 27 -15.32 -7.74 10.78
C ALA A 27 -16.70 -8.43 10.67
N ARG A 28 -17.73 -7.71 10.19
CA ARG A 28 -19.08 -8.24 10.01
C ARG A 28 -19.33 -8.87 8.64
N SER A 29 -18.41 -8.69 7.69
CA SER A 29 -18.53 -9.27 6.35
C SER A 29 -18.56 -10.80 6.39
N SER A 30 -19.15 -11.42 5.37
CA SER A 30 -19.09 -12.88 5.21
C SER A 30 -17.72 -13.32 4.69
N ALA A 31 -17.35 -14.58 4.89
CA ALA A 31 -16.16 -15.16 4.25
C ALA A 31 -16.21 -15.02 2.73
N ALA A 32 -17.33 -15.38 2.11
CA ALA A 32 -17.53 -15.26 0.66
C ALA A 32 -17.32 -13.83 0.14
N THR A 33 -17.76 -12.81 0.88
CA THR A 33 -17.53 -11.41 0.53
C THR A 33 -16.03 -11.06 0.57
N ARG A 34 -15.31 -11.52 1.59
CA ARG A 34 -13.87 -11.28 1.70
C ARG A 34 -13.10 -12.00 0.60
N ASP A 35 -13.46 -13.25 0.31
CA ASP A 35 -12.81 -14.04 -0.74
C ASP A 35 -13.02 -13.38 -2.12
N ALA A 36 -14.24 -12.93 -2.41
CA ALA A 36 -14.54 -12.18 -3.63
C ALA A 36 -13.76 -10.86 -3.71
N ALA A 37 -13.62 -10.14 -2.59
CA ALA A 37 -12.84 -8.91 -2.54
C ALA A 37 -11.34 -9.17 -2.80
N LEU A 38 -10.76 -10.22 -2.21
CA LEU A 38 -9.37 -10.62 -2.45
C LEU A 38 -9.14 -11.01 -3.92
N ALA A 39 -10.04 -11.80 -4.51
CA ALA A 39 -9.96 -12.16 -5.93
C ALA A 39 -10.05 -10.94 -6.86
N ALA A 40 -10.92 -9.98 -6.52
CA ALA A 40 -11.04 -8.73 -7.26
C ALA A 40 -9.77 -7.87 -7.14
N ILE A 41 -9.16 -7.79 -5.94
CA ILE A 41 -7.89 -7.10 -5.72
C ILE A 41 -6.78 -7.77 -6.55
N ALA A 42 -6.67 -9.10 -6.51
CA ALA A 42 -5.67 -9.84 -7.30
C ALA A 42 -5.82 -9.55 -8.80
N THR A 43 -7.06 -9.61 -9.31
CA THR A 43 -7.36 -9.29 -10.71
C THR A 43 -6.97 -7.85 -11.07
N ALA A 44 -7.30 -6.88 -10.20
CA ALA A 44 -6.97 -5.48 -10.43
C ALA A 44 -5.46 -5.21 -10.39
N VAL A 45 -4.74 -5.83 -9.46
CA VAL A 45 -3.27 -5.71 -9.36
C VAL A 45 -2.60 -6.30 -10.59
N ALA A 46 -3.02 -7.49 -11.03
CA ALA A 46 -2.49 -8.13 -12.25
C ALA A 46 -2.74 -7.26 -13.49
N ALA A 47 -3.97 -6.75 -13.66
CA ALA A 47 -4.35 -5.92 -14.80
C ALA A 47 -3.61 -4.57 -14.84
N GLN A 48 -3.12 -4.10 -13.69
CA GLN A 48 -2.42 -2.81 -13.56
C GLN A 48 -0.92 -2.97 -13.29
N ALA A 49 -0.35 -4.15 -13.51
CA ALA A 49 1.05 -4.43 -13.21
C ALA A 49 2.01 -3.40 -13.84
N ASP A 50 1.79 -3.03 -15.11
CA ASP A 50 2.58 -2.01 -15.81
C ASP A 50 2.50 -0.61 -15.16
N VAL A 51 1.34 -0.25 -14.63
CA VAL A 51 1.15 1.04 -13.96
C VAL A 51 1.90 1.03 -12.63
N VAL A 52 1.81 -0.07 -11.89
CA VAL A 52 2.49 -0.26 -10.60
C VAL A 52 4.01 -0.25 -10.76
N THR A 53 4.56 -0.98 -11.72
CA THR A 53 6.02 -1.04 -11.95
C THR A 53 6.58 0.32 -12.41
N LYS A 54 5.91 1.01 -13.33
CA LYS A 54 6.30 2.38 -13.75
C LYS A 54 6.25 3.39 -12.61
N ALA A 55 5.28 3.28 -11.71
CA ALA A 55 5.22 4.13 -10.52
C ALA A 55 6.39 3.82 -9.56
N ASN A 56 6.69 2.53 -9.35
CA ASN A 56 7.79 2.09 -8.51
C ASN A 56 9.17 2.50 -9.05
N GLU A 57 9.36 2.51 -10.38
CA GLU A 57 10.58 3.02 -11.01
C GLU A 57 10.88 4.47 -10.60
N ARG A 58 9.87 5.34 -10.60
CA ARG A 58 10.00 6.74 -10.15
C ARG A 58 10.37 6.83 -8.66
N ASP A 59 9.87 5.92 -7.85
CA ASP A 59 10.24 5.84 -6.42
C ASP A 59 11.68 5.33 -6.23
N LEU A 60 12.14 4.40 -7.06
CA LEU A 60 13.53 3.91 -7.07
C LEU A 60 14.51 5.01 -7.51
N GLU A 61 14.16 5.78 -8.54
CA GLU A 61 14.94 6.93 -9.01
C GLU A 61 15.05 8.00 -7.91
N ARG A 62 13.91 8.37 -7.30
CA ARG A 62 13.89 9.31 -6.17
C ARG A 62 14.73 8.79 -5.00
N GLY A 63 14.56 7.52 -4.62
CA GLY A 63 15.33 6.90 -3.56
C GLY A 63 16.84 6.90 -3.85
N ALA A 64 17.25 6.64 -5.09
CA ALA A 64 18.65 6.69 -5.48
C ALA A 64 19.21 8.13 -5.37
N ALA A 65 18.45 9.13 -5.83
CA ALA A 65 18.83 10.54 -5.74
C ALA A 65 18.94 11.04 -4.28
N GLU A 66 18.11 10.51 -3.38
CA GLU A 66 18.11 10.83 -1.95
C GLU A 66 19.12 10.00 -1.12
N GLY A 67 19.95 9.17 -1.77
CA GLY A 67 21.00 8.40 -1.10
C GLY A 67 20.50 7.12 -0.41
N MET A 68 19.34 6.58 -0.81
CA MET A 68 18.85 5.31 -0.30
C MET A 68 19.80 4.16 -0.65
N ALA A 69 20.20 3.40 0.37
CA ALA A 69 21.07 2.24 0.22
C ALA A 69 20.50 1.22 -0.78
N GLU A 70 21.38 0.55 -1.53
CA GLU A 70 20.98 -0.45 -2.55
C GLU A 70 20.10 -1.56 -1.96
N SER A 71 20.40 -2.04 -0.75
CA SER A 71 19.60 -3.07 -0.06
C SER A 71 18.16 -2.62 0.23
N LEU A 72 17.93 -1.33 0.48
CA LEU A 72 16.59 -0.79 0.65
C LEU A 72 15.88 -0.58 -0.69
N ARG A 73 16.62 -0.18 -1.73
CA ARG A 73 16.08 -0.08 -3.09
C ARG A 73 15.71 -1.45 -3.65
N ASP A 74 16.47 -2.51 -3.37
CA ASP A 74 16.08 -3.87 -3.74
C ASP A 74 14.78 -4.29 -3.05
N ARG A 75 14.59 -3.97 -1.77
CA ARG A 75 13.32 -4.23 -1.06
C ARG A 75 12.15 -3.40 -1.60
N LEU A 76 12.40 -2.20 -2.11
CA LEU A 76 11.39 -1.34 -2.72
C LEU A 76 11.00 -1.80 -4.13
N ARG A 77 11.92 -2.47 -4.85
CA ARG A 77 11.74 -2.82 -6.26
C ARG A 77 10.56 -3.77 -6.48
N LEU A 78 9.67 -3.38 -7.39
CA LEU A 78 8.61 -4.22 -7.94
C LEU A 78 8.94 -4.54 -9.40
N THR A 79 9.14 -5.82 -9.69
CA THR A 79 9.26 -6.35 -11.07
C THR A 79 7.94 -7.01 -11.48
N PRO A 80 7.69 -7.25 -12.78
CA PRO A 80 6.51 -8.01 -13.20
C PRO A 80 6.34 -9.34 -12.46
N GLU A 81 7.44 -10.05 -12.21
CA GLU A 81 7.45 -11.32 -11.47
C GLU A 81 7.07 -11.14 -10.00
N ARG A 82 7.55 -10.08 -9.35
CA ARG A 82 7.17 -9.78 -7.96
C ARG A 82 5.71 -9.35 -7.84
N VAL A 83 5.18 -8.62 -8.84
CA VAL A 83 3.76 -8.26 -8.89
C VAL A 83 2.90 -9.51 -9.13
N GLN A 84 3.32 -10.41 -10.02
CA GLN A 84 2.64 -11.68 -10.23
C GLN A 84 2.61 -12.52 -8.95
N GLY A 85 3.72 -12.58 -8.20
CA GLY A 85 3.77 -13.27 -6.92
C GLY A 85 2.89 -12.68 -5.81
N LEU A 86 2.28 -11.49 -5.99
CA LEU A 86 1.28 -10.94 -5.07
C LEU A 86 -0.15 -11.42 -5.36
N VAL A 87 -0.39 -11.97 -6.55
CA VAL A 87 -1.73 -12.29 -7.06
C VAL A 87 -1.93 -13.78 -7.35
N ASP A 88 -0.87 -14.58 -7.28
CA ASP A 88 -0.88 -16.05 -7.33
C ASP A 88 -1.37 -16.67 -6.00
#